data_AF-A0A8I2K4A4-F1
#
_entry.id   AF-A0A8I2K4A4-F1
#
_cell.length_a   1.000
_cell.length_b   1.000
_cell.length_c   1.000
_cell.angle_alpha   90.00
_cell.angle_beta   90.00
_cell.angle_gamma   90.00
#
_symmetry.space_group_name_H-M   'P 1'
#
loop_
_entity.id
_entity.type
_entity.pdbx_description
1 polymer ?
#
loop_
_entity_poly.entity_id
_entity_poly.type
_entity_poly.pdbx_seq_one_letter_code
_entity_poly.pdbx_strand_id
1 'polypeptide(L)'
;MVKIVVRLIKMNTQEIIIGAKAILTGLFEYNNQTDELDDSFFIPMIKACIQKLIEHVEEIGASGEEKKEIYENLFEHAIEEYTKEWISNITENFENVDIEKEKKVAREEFISYYE
;
A
#
# COMPACT_ATOMS: atom_id res chain seq x y z
N MET A 1 -5.49 -37.11 -10.86
CA MET A 1 -6.46 -36.47 -9.96
C MET A 1 -5.82 -35.60 -8.86
N VAL A 2 -4.48 -35.62 -8.67
CA VAL A 2 -3.79 -34.83 -7.61
C VAL A 2 -3.42 -33.40 -8.05
N LYS A 3 -3.24 -33.12 -9.35
CA LYS A 3 -2.91 -31.77 -9.85
C LYS A 3 -4.05 -30.74 -9.75
N ILE A 4 -5.29 -31.18 -9.58
CA ILE A 4 -6.46 -30.28 -9.50
C ILE A 4 -6.65 -29.75 -8.07
N VAL A 5 -6.34 -30.56 -7.04
CA VAL A 5 -6.46 -30.16 -5.63
C VAL A 5 -5.40 -29.15 -5.23
N VAL A 6 -4.17 -29.25 -5.76
CA VAL A 6 -3.11 -28.24 -5.53
C VAL A 6 -3.46 -26.89 -6.18
N ARG A 7 -4.29 -26.88 -7.22
CA ARG A 7 -4.76 -25.66 -7.89
C ARG A 7 -5.87 -24.92 -7.12
N LEU A 8 -6.49 -25.56 -6.12
CA LEU A 8 -7.63 -25.03 -5.37
C LEU A 8 -7.23 -24.31 -4.07
N ILE A 9 -5.94 -24.29 -3.70
CA ILE A 9 -5.39 -23.54 -2.56
C ILE A 9 -4.31 -22.55 -3.03
N LYS A 10 -4.51 -21.96 -4.22
CA LYS A 10 -3.83 -20.71 -4.58
C LYS A 10 -4.90 -19.64 -4.52
N MET A 11 -4.83 -18.73 -3.54
CA MET A 11 -5.56 -17.47 -3.65
C MET A 11 -5.16 -16.84 -4.99
N ASN A 12 -6.15 -16.36 -5.74
CA ASN A 12 -5.86 -15.65 -6.98
C ASN A 12 -5.05 -14.39 -6.61
N THR A 13 -3.97 -14.09 -7.35
CA THR A 13 -3.16 -12.88 -7.19
C THR A 13 -4.03 -11.62 -7.02
N GLN A 14 -5.12 -11.55 -7.78
CA GLN A 14 -6.08 -10.45 -7.70
C GLN A 14 -6.86 -10.39 -6.37
N GLU A 15 -7.25 -11.54 -5.80
CA GLU A 15 -7.92 -11.58 -4.49
C GLU A 15 -6.98 -11.14 -3.37
N ILE A 16 -5.70 -11.53 -3.45
CA ILE A 16 -4.67 -11.08 -2.51
C ILE A 16 -4.52 -9.55 -2.60
N ILE A 17 -4.40 -9.01 -3.81
CA ILE A 17 -4.25 -7.57 -4.04
C ILE A 17 -5.47 -6.83 -3.47
N ILE A 18 -6.69 -7.26 -3.78
CA ILE A 18 -7.92 -6.60 -3.29
C ILE A 18 -7.96 -6.59 -1.76
N GLY A 19 -7.72 -7.75 -1.12
CA GLY A 19 -7.74 -7.85 0.34
C GLY A 19 -6.66 -7.01 1.01
N ALA A 20 -5.44 -7.04 0.48
CA ALA A 20 -4.33 -6.26 1.01
C ALA A 20 -4.53 -4.75 0.81
N LYS A 21 -5.07 -4.30 -0.33
CA LYS A 21 -5.45 -2.89 -0.54
C LYS A 21 -6.47 -2.42 0.49
N ALA A 22 -7.50 -3.23 0.76
CA ALA A 22 -8.51 -2.90 1.77
C ALA A 22 -7.88 -2.76 3.18
N ILE A 23 -6.92 -3.62 3.53
CA ILE A 23 -6.18 -3.52 4.79
C ILE A 23 -5.34 -2.23 4.82
N LEU A 24 -4.61 -1.92 3.75
CA LEU A 24 -3.81 -0.70 3.66
C LEU A 24 -4.68 0.55 3.81
N THR A 25 -5.79 0.65 3.08
CA THR A 25 -6.74 1.76 3.22
C THR A 25 -7.21 1.91 4.67
N GLY A 26 -7.57 0.80 5.34
CA GLY A 26 -7.97 0.85 6.75
C GLY A 26 -6.85 1.32 7.70
N LEU A 27 -5.58 1.00 7.41
CA LEU A 27 -4.44 1.48 8.21
C LEU A 27 -4.24 2.99 8.06
N PHE A 28 -4.32 3.50 6.83
CA PHE A 28 -4.28 4.94 6.53
C PHE A 28 -5.42 5.68 7.23
N GLU A 29 -6.66 5.22 7.03
CA GLU A 29 -7.84 5.80 7.69
C GLU A 29 -7.71 5.82 9.23
N TYR A 30 -7.18 4.74 9.83
CA TYR A 30 -6.94 4.68 11.26
C TYR A 30 -5.86 5.67 11.71
N ASN A 31 -4.75 5.75 10.98
CA ASN A 31 -3.67 6.69 11.27
C ASN A 31 -4.18 8.13 11.21
N ASN A 32 -4.92 8.50 10.17
CA ASN A 32 -5.48 9.83 10.01
C ASN A 32 -6.52 10.19 11.09
N GLN A 33 -7.26 9.21 11.61
CA GLN A 33 -8.22 9.45 12.72
C GLN A 33 -7.54 9.67 14.08
N THR A 34 -6.38 9.05 14.28
CA THR A 34 -5.70 9.05 15.57
C THR A 34 -4.59 10.08 15.63
N ASP A 35 -3.98 10.41 14.49
CA ASP A 35 -2.82 11.30 14.36
C ASP A 35 -1.69 10.89 15.32
N GLU A 36 -1.57 9.58 15.57
CA GLU A 36 -0.68 9.03 16.61
C GLU A 36 0.73 8.73 16.08
N LEU A 37 0.88 8.50 14.78
CA LEU A 37 2.15 8.08 14.18
C LEU A 37 2.60 9.08 13.13
N ASP A 38 3.79 9.64 13.34
CA ASP A 38 4.51 10.40 12.33
C ASP A 38 4.85 9.52 11.12
N ASP A 39 4.94 10.12 9.93
CA ASP A 39 5.30 9.44 8.68
C ASP A 39 6.62 8.67 8.77
N SER A 40 7.58 9.19 9.55
CA SER A 40 8.87 8.55 9.83
C SER A 40 8.77 7.19 10.52
N PHE A 41 7.62 6.86 11.10
CA PHE A 41 7.32 5.56 11.69
C PHE A 41 6.24 4.82 10.89
N PHE A 42 5.19 5.52 10.47
CA PHE A 42 4.05 4.92 9.79
C PHE A 42 4.43 4.36 8.41
N ILE A 43 5.18 5.10 7.59
CA ILE A 43 5.56 4.63 6.25
C ILE A 43 6.49 3.40 6.30
N PRO A 44 7.53 3.35 7.17
CA PRO A 44 8.29 2.10 7.39
C PRO A 44 7.43 0.91 7.85
N MET A 45 6.38 1.15 8.63
CA MET A 45 5.44 0.09 9.02
C MET A 45 4.67 -0.43 7.80
N ILE A 46 4.18 0.44 6.92
CA ILE A 46 3.52 0.05 5.66
C ILE A 46 4.46 -0.79 4.78
N LYS A 47 5.72 -0.38 4.63
CA LYS A 47 6.77 -1.15 3.92
C LYS A 47 6.91 -2.55 4.51
N ALA A 48 7.00 -2.66 5.83
CA ALA A 48 7.14 -3.95 6.52
C ALA A 48 5.91 -4.85 6.30
N CYS A 49 4.70 -4.29 6.33
CA CYS A 49 3.47 -5.04 6.03
C CYS A 49 3.47 -5.60 4.60
N ILE A 50 3.82 -4.78 3.60
CA ILE A 50 3.92 -5.21 2.20
C ILE A 50 4.98 -6.31 2.06
N GLN A 51 6.17 -6.12 2.63
CA GLN A 51 7.24 -7.12 2.58
C GLN A 51 6.82 -8.44 3.23
N LYS A 52 6.15 -8.39 4.38
CA LYS A 52 5.66 -9.60 5.06
C LYS A 52 4.63 -10.36 4.24
N LEU A 53 3.76 -9.65 3.52
CA LEU A 53 2.84 -10.28 2.59
C LEU A 53 3.58 -10.94 1.42
N ILE A 54 4.60 -10.27 0.86
CA ILE A 54 5.42 -10.85 -0.22
C ILE A 54 6.13 -12.12 0.22
N GLU A 55 6.68 -12.16 1.44
CA GLU A 55 7.23 -13.38 2.05
C GLU A 55 6.17 -14.48 2.15
N HIS A 56 4.97 -14.14 2.61
CA HIS A 56 3.91 -15.13 2.78
C HIS A 56 3.41 -15.72 1.46
N VAL A 57 3.24 -14.88 0.43
CA VAL A 57 2.79 -15.38 -0.89
C VAL A 57 3.86 -16.24 -1.56
N GLU A 58 5.15 -15.98 -1.28
CA GLU A 58 6.25 -16.85 -1.68
C GLU A 58 6.16 -18.24 -1.03
N GLU A 59 5.89 -18.32 0.27
CA GLU A 59 5.74 -19.58 1.01
C GLU A 59 4.62 -20.47 0.46
N ILE A 60 3.54 -19.86 -0.05
CA ILE A 60 2.41 -20.58 -0.68
C ILE A 60 2.59 -20.79 -2.19
N GLY A 61 3.75 -20.44 -2.74
CA GLY A 61 4.17 -20.79 -4.10
C GLY A 61 3.80 -19.78 -5.19
N ALA A 62 3.71 -18.49 -4.85
CA ALA A 62 3.69 -17.42 -5.84
C ALA A 62 5.02 -17.36 -6.63
N SER A 63 4.90 -17.20 -7.94
CA SER A 63 6.03 -16.99 -8.85
C SER A 63 6.65 -15.61 -8.68
N GLY A 64 7.84 -15.41 -9.23
CA GLY A 64 8.50 -14.10 -9.21
C GLY A 64 7.67 -13.00 -9.89
N GLU A 65 6.92 -13.33 -10.93
CA GLU A 65 6.02 -12.40 -11.63
C GLU A 65 4.81 -12.03 -10.76
N GLU A 66 4.16 -13.02 -10.13
CA GLU A 66 3.04 -12.77 -9.20
C GLU A 66 3.49 -11.93 -8.00
N LYS A 67 4.66 -12.21 -7.42
CA LYS A 67 5.23 -11.40 -6.31
C LYS A 67 5.45 -9.95 -6.72
N LYS A 68 6.01 -9.75 -7.92
CA LYS A 68 6.25 -8.42 -8.47
C LYS A 68 4.94 -7.66 -8.69
N GLU A 69 3.95 -8.31 -9.31
CA GLU A 69 2.62 -7.73 -9.53
C GLU A 69 1.96 -7.31 -8.22
N ILE A 70 2.00 -8.17 -7.19
CA ILE A 70 1.44 -7.86 -5.87
C ILE A 70 2.17 -6.65 -5.25
N TYR A 71 3.50 -6.66 -5.27
CA TYR A 71 4.30 -5.58 -4.70
C TYR A 71 3.99 -4.24 -5.37
N GLU A 72 4.06 -4.17 -6.70
CA GLU A 72 3.83 -2.94 -7.45
C GLU A 72 2.42 -2.39 -7.23
N ASN A 73 1.41 -3.27 -7.18
CA ASN A 73 0.02 -2.86 -6.92
C ASN A 73 -0.18 -2.30 -5.50
N LEU A 74 0.48 -2.86 -4.50
CA LEU A 74 0.34 -2.41 -3.11
C LEU A 74 1.18 -1.18 -2.82
N PHE A 75 2.36 -1.08 -3.41
CA PHE A 75 3.21 0.10 -3.32
C PHE A 75 2.52 1.32 -3.94
N GLU A 76 1.99 1.20 -5.15
CA GLU A 76 1.28 2.31 -5.79
C GLU A 76 0.00 2.69 -5.02
N HIS A 77 -0.74 1.69 -4.51
CA HIS A 77 -1.91 1.95 -3.67
C HIS A 77 -1.57 2.70 -2.38
N ALA A 78 -0.45 2.35 -1.72
CA ALA A 78 -0.01 3.08 -0.53
C ALA A 78 0.35 4.54 -0.83
N ILE A 79 0.99 4.81 -1.98
CA ILE A 79 1.23 6.18 -2.44
C ILE A 79 -0.09 6.90 -2.71
N GLU A 80 -1.06 6.25 -3.34
CA GLU A 80 -2.39 6.82 -3.60
C GLU A 80 -3.09 7.20 -2.30
N GLU A 81 -3.10 6.34 -1.28
CA GLU A 81 -3.72 6.66 0.02
C GLU A 81 -2.99 7.82 0.72
N TYR A 82 -1.67 7.78 0.81
CA TYR A 82 -0.88 8.87 1.40
C TYR A 82 -1.15 10.21 0.68
N THR A 83 -1.20 10.18 -0.65
CA THR A 83 -1.44 11.38 -1.46
C THR A 83 -2.85 11.94 -1.25
N LYS A 84 -3.86 11.07 -1.06
CA LYS A 84 -5.23 11.52 -0.74
C LYS A 84 -5.26 12.26 0.60
N GLU A 85 -4.62 11.71 1.63
CA GLU A 85 -4.55 12.33 2.95
C GLU A 85 -3.82 13.67 2.91
N TRP A 86 -2.65 13.72 2.23
CA TRP A 86 -1.90 14.95 2.00
C TRP A 86 -2.77 16.04 1.36
N ILE A 87 -3.48 15.69 0.29
CA ILE A 87 -4.35 16.62 -0.43
C ILE A 87 -5.51 17.07 0.45
N SER A 88 -6.14 16.18 1.21
CA SER A 88 -7.21 16.54 2.15
C SER A 88 -6.70 17.59 3.14
N ASN A 89 -5.57 17.30 3.79
CA ASN A 89 -4.98 18.17 4.80
C ASN A 89 -4.61 19.55 4.22
N ILE A 90 -3.97 19.60 3.05
CA ILE A 90 -3.56 20.90 2.50
C ILE A 90 -4.75 21.72 1.96
N THR A 91 -5.77 21.06 1.40
CA THR A 91 -6.95 21.77 0.86
C THR A 91 -7.91 22.25 1.95
N GLU A 92 -7.88 21.63 3.14
CA GLU A 92 -8.58 22.12 4.33
C GLU A 92 -7.91 23.37 4.93
N ASN A 93 -6.59 23.52 4.73
CA ASN A 93 -5.79 24.57 5.38
C ASN A 93 -5.41 25.75 4.48
N PHE A 94 -5.46 25.61 3.16
CA PHE A 94 -5.00 26.62 2.22
C PHE A 94 -5.95 26.81 1.02
N GLU A 95 -6.17 28.07 0.63
CA GLU A 95 -6.88 28.42 -0.60
C GLU A 95 -5.94 28.43 -1.81
N ASN A 96 -6.42 27.99 -2.99
CA ASN A 96 -5.68 27.97 -4.26
C ASN A 96 -4.45 27.05 -4.30
N VAL A 97 -4.56 25.86 -3.71
CA VAL A 97 -3.52 24.82 -3.78
C VAL A 97 -3.33 24.31 -5.22
N ASP A 98 -2.07 24.21 -5.65
CA ASP A 98 -1.69 23.54 -6.89
C ASP A 98 -1.66 22.01 -6.68
N ILE A 99 -2.79 21.36 -6.95
CA ILE A 99 -2.99 19.93 -6.69
C ILE A 99 -1.95 19.03 -7.39
N GLU A 100 -1.54 19.37 -8.60
CA GLU A 100 -0.59 18.52 -9.35
C GLU A 100 0.82 18.64 -8.77
N LYS A 101 1.21 19.83 -8.31
CA LYS A 101 2.44 20.00 -7.56
C LYS A 101 2.40 19.22 -6.24
N GLU A 102 1.30 19.31 -5.48
CA GLU A 102 1.19 18.64 -4.19
C GLU A 102 1.17 17.11 -4.31
N LYS A 103 0.54 16.55 -5.35
CA LYS A 103 0.66 15.10 -5.64
C LYS A 103 2.11 14.66 -5.82
N LYS A 104 2.90 15.48 -6.51
CA LYS A 104 4.33 15.19 -6.73
C LYS A 104 5.11 15.26 -5.42
N VAL A 105 4.86 16.29 -4.60
CA VAL A 105 5.48 16.44 -3.27
C VAL A 105 5.13 15.26 -2.37
N ALA A 106 3.84 14.91 -2.27
CA ALA A 106 3.39 13.79 -1.46
C ALA A 106 4.06 12.46 -1.89
N ARG A 107 4.14 12.21 -3.20
CA ARG A 107 4.85 11.02 -3.71
C ARG A 107 6.33 11.01 -3.35
N GLU A 108 7.03 12.14 -3.53
CA GLU A 108 8.46 12.25 -3.20
C GLU A 108 8.71 12.06 -1.70
N GLU A 109 7.86 12.65 -0.86
CA GLU A 109 7.92 12.52 0.60
C GLU A 109 7.69 11.07 1.03
N PHE A 110 6.64 10.42 0.52
CA PHE A 110 6.36 9.00 0.79
C PHE A 110 7.56 8.13 0.43
N ILE A 111 8.14 8.31 -0.77
CA ILE A 111 9.31 7.54 -1.22
C ILE A 111 10.49 7.78 -0.27
N SER A 112 10.69 9.00 0.22
CA SER A 112 11.80 9.32 1.12
C SER A 112 11.74 8.58 2.47
N TYR A 113 10.53 8.36 3.02
CA TYR A 113 10.35 7.54 4.23
C TYR A 113 10.30 6.04 3.92
N TYR A 114 9.95 5.67 2.69
CA TYR A 114 9.81 4.29 2.27
C TYR A 114 11.16 3.65 1.92
N GLU A 115 12.16 4.39 1.46
CA GLU A 115 13.49 3.85 1.10
C GLU A 115 14.38 3.56 2.31
#